data_AF-W9D8I9-F1
#
_entry.id   AF-W9D8I9-F1
#
_cell.length_a   1.000
_cell.length_b   1.000
_cell.length_c   1.000
_cell.angle_alpha   90.00
_cell.angle_beta   90.00
_cell.angle_gamma   90.00
#
_symmetry.space_group_name_H-M   'P 1'
#
loop_
_entity.id
_entity.type
_entity.pdbx_description
1 polymer ?
#
loop_
_entity_poly.entity_id
_entity_poly.type
_entity_poly.pdbx_seq_one_letter_code
_entity_poly.pdbx_strand_id
1 'polypeptide(L)'
;MVRVARDRGEGVTIEQVAKDFGVHPMTLHKWMRRADTDEGRSPGGTSTESAELREARKRIRLLEQENEVLRRAAAYLSQANLPGKGSTRS
;
A
#
# COMPACT_ATOMS: atom_id res chain seq x y z
N MET A 1 5.74 -2.85 -26.34
CA MET A 1 4.82 -3.95 -26.67
C MET A 1 3.36 -3.63 -26.35
N VAL A 2 3.00 -3.26 -25.11
CA VAL A 2 1.61 -2.94 -24.74
C VAL A 2 1.01 -1.81 -25.61
N ARG A 3 1.77 -0.75 -25.90
CA ARG A 3 1.35 0.32 -26.82
C ARG A 3 0.99 -0.22 -28.22
N VAL A 4 1.88 -1.01 -28.82
CA VAL A 4 1.66 -1.64 -30.14
C VAL A 4 0.44 -2.58 -30.13
N ALA A 5 0.21 -3.31 -29.05
CA ALA A 5 -0.96 -4.17 -28.91
C ALA A 5 -2.27 -3.37 -28.77
N ARG A 6 -2.23 -2.16 -28.20
CA ARG A 6 -3.39 -1.26 -28.09
C ARG A 6 -3.66 -0.50 -29.38
N ASP A 7 -2.61 -0.04 -30.06
CA ASP A 7 -2.67 0.70 -31.33
C ASP A 7 -2.69 -0.23 -32.56
N ARG A 8 -3.07 -1.50 -32.36
CA ARG A 8 -3.11 -2.50 -33.43
C ARG A 8 -4.17 -2.12 -34.47
N GLY A 9 -3.86 -2.32 -35.74
CA GLY A 9 -4.79 -2.02 -36.84
C GLY A 9 -6.09 -2.84 -36.74
N GLU A 10 -7.15 -2.35 -37.36
CA GLU A 10 -8.42 -3.08 -37.44
C GLU A 10 -8.19 -4.48 -38.05
N GLY A 11 -8.65 -5.52 -37.34
CA GLY A 11 -8.47 -6.92 -37.74
C GLY A 11 -7.21 -7.61 -37.20
N VAL A 12 -6.27 -6.89 -36.58
CA VAL A 12 -5.11 -7.51 -35.91
C VAL A 12 -5.52 -8.02 -34.53
N THR A 13 -5.26 -9.30 -34.24
CA THR A 13 -5.58 -9.89 -32.93
C THR A 13 -4.40 -9.81 -31.96
N ILE A 14 -4.69 -9.95 -30.67
CA ILE A 14 -3.64 -9.95 -29.63
C ILE A 14 -2.71 -11.16 -29.78
N GLU A 15 -3.23 -12.28 -30.28
CA GLU A 15 -2.48 -13.50 -30.56
C GLU A 15 -1.46 -13.30 -31.69
N GLN A 16 -1.83 -12.56 -32.74
CA GLN A 16 -0.91 -12.20 -33.82
C GLN A 16 0.22 -11.31 -33.30
N VAL A 17 -0.13 -10.26 -32.55
CA VAL A 17 0.87 -9.39 -31.92
C VAL A 17 1.78 -10.20 -30.99
N ALA A 18 1.23 -11.06 -30.15
CA ALA A 18 2.01 -11.91 -29.25
C ALA A 18 2.98 -12.82 -30.02
N LYS A 19 2.52 -13.42 -31.13
CA LYS A 19 3.33 -14.24 -32.02
C LYS A 19 4.46 -13.45 -32.67
N ASP A 20 4.18 -12.26 -33.19
CA ASP A 20 5.17 -11.41 -33.84
C ASP A 20 6.29 -10.98 -32.88
N PHE A 21 5.95 -10.81 -31.60
CA PHE A 21 6.90 -10.51 -30.54
C PHE A 21 7.50 -11.75 -29.85
N GLY A 22 7.12 -12.96 -30.27
CA GLY A 22 7.63 -14.22 -29.70
C GLY A 22 7.23 -14.45 -28.24
N VAL A 23 6.13 -13.86 -27.77
CA VAL A 23 5.63 -14.00 -26.40
C VAL A 23 4.34 -14.80 -26.36
N HIS A 24 4.10 -15.48 -25.25
CA HIS A 24 2.82 -16.16 -25.05
C HIS A 24 1.68 -15.13 -24.93
N PRO A 25 0.51 -15.31 -25.59
CA PRO A 25 -0.60 -14.33 -25.56
C PRO A 25 -1.06 -13.95 -24.14
N MET A 26 -1.10 -14.94 -23.24
CA MET A 26 -1.42 -14.70 -21.83
C MET A 26 -0.45 -13.71 -21.13
N THR A 27 0.83 -13.71 -21.52
CA THR A 27 1.82 -12.77 -21.00
C THR A 27 1.52 -11.35 -21.46
N LEU A 28 1.18 -11.18 -22.74
CA LEU A 28 0.78 -9.89 -23.30
C LEU A 28 -0.50 -9.36 -22.64
N HIS A 29 -1.49 -10.22 -22.40
CA HIS A 29 -2.70 -9.87 -21.64
C HIS A 29 -2.39 -9.41 -20.21
N LYS A 30 -1.47 -10.10 -19.51
CA LYS A 30 -1.04 -9.68 -18.16
C LYS A 30 -0.37 -8.31 -18.18
N TRP A 31 0.47 -8.02 -19.17
CA TRP A 31 1.11 -6.71 -19.30
C TRP A 31 0.12 -5.61 -19.64
N MET A 32 -0.86 -5.88 -20.51
CA MET A 32 -1.95 -4.94 -20.78
C MET A 32 -2.76 -4.62 -19.52
N ARG A 33 -3.19 -5.66 -18.77
CA ARG A 33 -3.93 -5.48 -17.52
C ARG A 33 -3.12 -4.68 -16.49
N ARG A 34 -1.81 -4.95 -16.38
CA ARG A 34 -0.92 -4.20 -15.50
C ARG A 34 -0.79 -2.74 -15.93
N ALA A 35 -0.68 -2.47 -17.23
CA ALA A 35 -0.67 -1.10 -17.74
C ALA A 35 -2.02 -0.39 -17.48
N ASP A 36 -3.16 -1.07 -17.58
CA ASP A 36 -4.46 -0.50 -17.21
C ASP A 36 -4.53 -0.13 -15.72
N THR A 37 -3.94 -0.97 -14.85
CA THR A 37 -3.83 -0.69 -13.41
C THR A 37 -2.87 0.47 -13.14
N ASP A 38 -1.70 0.50 -13.79
CA ASP A 38 -0.70 1.56 -13.59
C ASP A 38 -1.17 2.92 -14.12
N GLU A 39 -2.01 2.94 -15.16
CA GLU A 39 -2.63 4.15 -15.73
C GLU A 39 -3.94 4.55 -15.02
N GLY A 40 -4.33 3.85 -13.95
CA GLY A 40 -5.54 4.15 -13.17
C GLY A 40 -6.86 3.88 -13.91
N ARG A 41 -6.84 3.13 -15.00
CA ARG A 41 -8.04 2.73 -15.76
C ARG A 41 -8.78 1.54 -15.13
N SER A 42 -8.14 0.82 -14.21
CA SER A 42 -8.75 -0.29 -13.49
C SER A 42 -9.30 0.15 -12.12
N PRO A 43 -10.53 -0.22 -11.72
CA PRO A 43 -11.13 0.18 -10.44
C PRO A 43 -10.48 -0.45 -9.18
N GLY A 44 -9.26 -0.98 -9.29
CA GLY A 44 -8.54 -1.61 -8.20
C GLY A 44 -7.14 -1.06 -8.11
N GLY A 45 -6.98 0.00 -7.31
CA GLY A 45 -5.74 0.54 -6.74
C GLY A 45 -4.52 0.47 -7.63
N THR A 46 -4.12 1.61 -8.18
CA THR A 46 -2.82 1.78 -8.85
C THR A 46 -1.70 1.19 -7.97
N SER A 47 -0.67 0.59 -8.59
CA SER A 47 0.46 0.02 -7.84
C SER A 47 1.15 1.06 -6.93
N THR A 48 1.03 2.34 -7.27
CA THR A 48 1.47 3.51 -6.51
C THR A 48 0.61 3.77 -5.28
N GLU A 49 -0.72 3.77 -5.40
CA GLU A 49 -1.64 3.85 -4.25
C GLU A 49 -1.39 2.69 -3.27
N SER A 50 -1.06 1.50 -3.77
CA SER A 50 -0.68 0.36 -2.92
C SER A 50 0.65 0.57 -2.18
N ALA A 51 1.60 1.30 -2.75
CA ALA A 51 2.87 1.63 -2.10
C ALA A 51 2.68 2.70 -1.02
N GLU A 52 2.00 3.79 -1.36
CA GLU A 52 1.69 4.88 -0.42
C GLU A 52 0.84 4.38 0.74
N LEU A 53 -0.15 3.51 0.48
CA LEU A 53 -0.97 2.92 1.53
C LEU A 53 -0.16 2.03 2.47
N ARG A 54 0.85 1.30 1.96
CA ARG A 54 1.75 0.49 2.81
C ARG A 54 2.63 1.38 3.67
N GLU A 55 3.17 2.46 3.12
CA GLU A 55 3.99 3.41 3.86
C GLU A 55 3.19 4.14 4.94
N ALA A 56 1.97 4.60 4.59
CA ALA A 56 1.04 5.21 5.54
C ALA A 56 0.70 4.26 6.69
N ARG A 57 0.38 2.99 6.41
CA ARG A 57 0.13 1.97 7.45
C ARG A 57 1.34 1.75 8.35
N LYS A 58 2.56 1.76 7.81
CA LYS A 58 3.79 1.64 8.60
C LYS A 58 3.97 2.86 9.52
N ARG A 59 3.72 4.07 9.02
CA ARG A 59 3.84 5.31 9.81
C ARG A 59 2.81 5.38 10.92
N ILE A 60 1.55 5.01 10.64
CA ILE A 60 0.48 4.94 11.64
C ILE A 60 0.88 4.01 12.79
N ARG A 61 1.32 2.78 12.46
CA ARG A 61 1.75 1.81 13.48
C ARG A 61 2.88 2.33 14.36
N LEU A 62 3.87 3.00 13.77
CA LEU A 62 4.98 3.59 14.53
C LEU A 62 4.48 4.71 15.46
N LEU A 63 3.63 5.60 14.95
CA LEU A 63 3.06 6.68 15.73
C LEU A 63 2.19 6.16 16.89
N GLU A 64 1.42 5.10 16.67
CA GLU A 64 0.62 4.45 17.71
C GLU A 64 1.51 3.88 18.83
N GLN A 65 2.64 3.25 18.48
CA GLN A 65 3.61 2.75 19.45
C GLN A 65 4.24 3.89 20.25
N GLU A 66 4.68 4.96 19.58
CA GLU A 66 5.22 6.15 20.24
C GLU A 66 4.19 6.76 21.20
N ASN A 67 2.93 6.88 20.77
CA ASN A 67 1.85 7.40 21.61
C ASN A 67 1.63 6.54 22.85
N GLU A 68 1.67 5.21 22.70
CA GLU A 68 1.50 4.28 23.82
C GLU A 68 2.64 4.42 24.84
N VAL A 69 3.88 4.56 24.39
CA VAL A 69 5.02 4.84 25.28
C VAL A 69 4.83 6.15 26.03
N LEU A 70 4.44 7.22 25.32
CA LEU A 70 4.20 8.52 25.93
C LEU A 70 3.07 8.48 26.97
N ARG A 71 1.98 7.77 26.69
CA ARG A 71 0.88 7.59 27.65
C ARG A 71 1.32 6.86 28.90
N ARG A 72 2.11 5.79 28.75
CA ARG A 72 2.67 5.05 29.90
C ARG A 72 3.60 5.92 30.74
N ALA A 73 4.48 6.68 30.09
CA ALA A 73 5.37 7.62 30.78
C ALA A 73 4.59 8.70 31.55
N ALA A 74 3.55 9.27 30.93
CA ALA A 74 2.69 10.26 31.57
C ALA A 74 1.93 9.67 32.77
N ALA A 75 1.43 8.43 32.66
CA ALA A 75 0.77 7.73 33.76
C ALA A 75 1.73 7.42 34.92
N TYR A 76 2.97 7.04 34.62
CA TYR A 76 3.99 6.83 35.66
C TYR A 76 4.34 8.12 36.37
N LEU A 77 4.54 9.21 35.63
CA LEU A 77 4.84 10.53 36.20
C LEU A 77 3.68 11.05 37.07
N SER A 78 2.43 10.88 36.64
CA SER A 78 1.27 11.31 37.43
C SER A 78 1.12 10.52 38.73
N GLN A 79 1.47 9.24 38.73
CA GLN A 79 1.52 8.42 39.95
C GLN A 79 2.67 8.80 40.88
N ALA A 80 3.85 9.12 40.33
CA ALA A 80 5.01 9.54 41.12
C ALA A 80 4.80 10.89 41.83
N ASN A 81 3.92 11.74 41.30
CA ASN A 81 3.61 13.05 41.84
C ASN A 81 2.41 13.07 42.82
N LEU A 82 1.85 11.90 43.17
CA LEU A 82 0.83 11.83 44.22
C LEU A 82 1.49 12.00 45.60
N PRO A 83 1.04 12.95 46.45
CA PRO A 83 1.55 13.06 47.81
C PRO A 83 1.26 11.74 48.53
N GLY A 84 2.32 11.13 49.08
CA GLY A 84 2.26 9.82 49.74
C GLY A 84 1.07 9.77 50.69
N LYS A 85 0.16 8.82 50.45
CA LYS A 85 -1.01 8.62 51.29
C LYS A 85 -0.50 8.35 52.70
N GLY A 86 -0.60 9.36 53.56
CA GLY A 86 -0.18 9.29 54.95
C GLY A 86 -0.78 8.04 55.57
N SER A 87 0.09 7.14 56.01
CA SER A 87 -0.26 6.07 56.91
C SER A 87 -0.69 6.70 58.22
N THR A 88 -1.98 7.00 58.37
CA THR A 88 -2.56 7.30 59.67
C THR A 88 -2.65 5.98 60.43
N ARG A 89 -1.61 5.70 61.20
CA ARG A 89 -1.61 4.66 62.22
C ARG A 89 -2.33 5.23 63.45
N SER A 90 -3.56 4.78 63.68
CA SER A 90 -4.24 4.84 64.97
C SER A 90 -4.40 3.44 65.52
#